data_AF-A0A1H3NRC5-F1
#
_entry.id   AF-A0A1H3NRC5-F1
#
_cell.length_a   1.000
_cell.length_b   1.000
_cell.length_c   1.000
_cell.angle_alpha   90.00
_cell.angle_beta   90.00
_cell.angle_gamma   90.00
#
_symmetry.space_group_name_H-M   'P 1'
#
loop_
_entity.id
_entity.type
_entity.pdbx_description
1 polymer ?
#
loop_
_entity_poly.entity_id
_entity_poly.type
_entity_poly.pdbx_seq_one_letter_code
_entity_poly.pdbx_strand_id
1 'polypeptide(L)'
;MMRPLALLACGFLSTLLASSGPAAVPNHLVPARPADSPLLDSLLRADARLLPVVERAQEYELQIIYTQINRDAQQRPTFVEHTYRLDAGQYFNPASLVKLPTVALALEKLNRLHQPGLTRRSPMSTGTAFRCQTPVPYIATADSDRVNTVGNYAKRMLLVSDNLAYNRLYEFLGQRPLNERLAELGYPETRIVRRFAPCDTAANRYTNPIEFRDPSTGQVSYQQPAAVNPRPFDSPLGRISKGRAHQAGGRIVPGPYDFTTANYLPLPAITNMLRALLFPEAVPASQRFQLTPDDYSFLRYYLHHTPHGSGYSLYQPTRYFDAYKKYLHYGRKPALAAEPGLRIYNIVGMSHGYLSDVAYFTDSTNQSEFMLSAVLYVNKNGVINDGTYEYDTVGLPFLAELGQQIRRYEATRPRPMAYPPAGSSQSEAIR
;
A
#
# COMPACT_ATOMS: atom_id res chain seq x y z
N MET A 1 15.19 -32.84 -89.90
CA MET A 1 14.52 -33.16 -88.61
C MET A 1 15.57 -33.15 -87.51
N MET A 2 15.18 -32.71 -86.30
CA MET A 2 15.99 -32.48 -85.09
C MET A 2 16.71 -31.12 -85.02
N ARG A 3 16.21 -30.27 -84.11
CA ARG A 3 16.89 -29.12 -83.53
C ARG A 3 16.46 -28.96 -82.05
N PRO A 4 17.30 -28.35 -81.20
CA PRO A 4 17.60 -28.90 -79.87
C PRO A 4 17.01 -28.12 -78.69
N LEU A 5 17.18 -28.75 -77.51
CA LEU A 5 16.89 -28.31 -76.14
C LEU A 5 17.29 -26.86 -75.83
N ALA A 6 16.42 -26.17 -75.08
CA ALA A 6 16.77 -25.07 -74.20
C ALA A 6 16.36 -25.43 -72.76
N LEU A 7 17.34 -25.38 -71.84
CA LEU A 7 17.14 -25.50 -70.39
C LEU A 7 16.46 -24.24 -69.85
N LEU A 8 15.45 -24.42 -69.00
CA LEU A 8 14.96 -23.40 -68.07
C LEU A 8 15.01 -23.98 -66.66
N ALA A 9 15.82 -23.36 -65.80
CA ALA A 9 15.92 -23.64 -64.39
C ALA A 9 14.87 -22.79 -63.63
N CYS A 10 13.98 -23.45 -62.89
CA CYS A 10 13.16 -22.82 -61.86
C CYS A 10 13.47 -23.49 -60.52
N GLY A 11 14.02 -22.72 -59.58
CA GLY A 11 14.28 -23.14 -58.22
C GLY A 11 13.00 -23.27 -57.41
N PHE A 12 12.88 -24.36 -56.66
CA PHE A 12 11.87 -24.54 -55.62
C PHE A 12 12.39 -23.98 -54.30
N LEU A 13 11.73 -22.95 -53.76
CA LEU A 13 11.90 -22.51 -52.37
C LEU A 13 11.05 -23.41 -51.48
N SER A 14 11.70 -24.15 -50.56
CA SER A 14 11.04 -24.88 -49.49
C SER A 14 10.88 -23.97 -48.27
N THR A 15 9.63 -23.60 -47.94
CA THR A 15 9.31 -22.87 -46.71
C THR A 15 9.21 -23.83 -45.53
N LEU A 16 10.19 -23.74 -44.62
CA LEU A 16 10.17 -24.41 -43.32
C LEU A 16 9.21 -23.69 -42.38
N LEU A 17 8.09 -24.33 -42.05
CA LEU A 17 7.21 -23.96 -40.95
C LEU A 17 7.87 -24.34 -39.61
N ALA A 18 8.45 -23.37 -38.92
CA ALA A 18 8.92 -23.55 -37.55
C ALA A 18 7.72 -23.52 -36.58
N SER A 19 7.40 -24.67 -36.00
CA SER A 19 6.45 -24.78 -34.90
C SER A 19 7.04 -24.14 -33.64
N SER A 20 6.55 -22.95 -33.26
CA SER A 20 6.85 -22.34 -31.96
C SER A 20 6.15 -23.13 -30.85
N GLY A 21 6.93 -23.91 -30.09
CA GLY A 21 6.46 -24.51 -28.84
C GLY A 21 6.05 -23.44 -27.81
N PRO A 22 5.28 -23.80 -26.78
CA PRO A 22 4.83 -22.85 -25.76
C PRO A 22 6.05 -22.24 -25.06
N ALA A 23 6.08 -20.90 -25.02
CA ALA A 23 7.10 -20.15 -24.30
C ALA A 23 7.15 -20.59 -22.84
N ALA A 24 8.36 -20.89 -22.35
CA ALA A 24 8.58 -21.20 -20.95
C ALA A 24 8.07 -20.05 -20.07
N VAL A 25 7.22 -20.38 -19.10
CA VAL A 25 6.77 -19.45 -18.06
C VAL A 25 8.02 -18.98 -17.31
N PRO A 26 8.26 -17.66 -17.15
CA PRO A 26 9.42 -17.20 -16.41
C PRO A 26 9.36 -17.76 -15.00
N ASN A 27 10.46 -18.39 -14.58
CA ASN A 27 10.65 -18.85 -13.21
C ASN A 27 10.55 -17.62 -12.31
N HIS A 28 9.46 -17.48 -11.55
CA HIS A 28 9.28 -16.38 -10.60
C HIS A 28 10.33 -16.50 -9.51
N LEU A 29 11.48 -15.85 -9.70
CA LEU A 29 12.56 -15.84 -8.73
C LEU A 29 12.11 -15.00 -7.53
N VAL A 30 11.76 -15.68 -6.44
CA VAL A 30 11.64 -15.03 -5.14
C VAL A 30 12.96 -14.30 -4.86
N PRO A 31 12.95 -12.99 -4.57
CA PRO A 31 14.17 -12.24 -4.30
C PRO A 31 14.97 -12.92 -3.18
N ALA A 32 16.30 -12.99 -3.34
CA ALA A 32 17.16 -13.53 -2.30
C ALA A 32 16.96 -12.74 -0.98
N ARG A 33 16.88 -13.47 0.14
CA ARG A 33 16.77 -12.87 1.47
C ARG A 33 18.04 -12.09 1.78
N PRO A 34 17.98 -10.77 2.06
CA PRO A 34 19.16 -10.04 2.48
C PRO A 34 19.61 -10.50 3.86
N ALA A 35 20.91 -10.36 4.14
CA ALA A 35 21.44 -10.62 5.47
C ALA A 35 20.91 -9.59 6.48
N ASP A 36 20.79 -10.01 7.74
CA ASP A 36 20.39 -9.12 8.81
C ASP A 36 21.47 -8.06 9.07
N SER A 37 21.04 -6.81 9.22
CA SER A 37 21.91 -5.68 9.49
C SER A 37 22.43 -5.74 10.93
N PRO A 38 23.76 -5.76 11.17
CA PRO A 38 24.32 -5.74 12.51
C PRO A 38 23.90 -4.49 13.31
N LEU A 39 23.74 -3.35 12.65
CA LEU A 39 23.25 -2.13 13.31
C LEU A 39 21.82 -2.31 13.81
N LEU A 40 20.93 -2.82 12.97
CA LEU A 40 19.53 -2.97 13.36
C LEU A 40 19.38 -4.04 14.45
N ASP A 41 20.07 -5.18 14.35
CA ASP A 41 20.10 -6.19 15.41
C ASP A 41 20.58 -5.60 16.74
N SER A 42 21.66 -4.80 16.74
CA SER A 42 22.15 -4.11 17.93
C SER A 42 21.11 -3.15 18.51
N LEU A 43 20.42 -2.36 17.67
CA LEU A 43 19.38 -1.43 18.14
C LEU A 43 18.18 -2.15 18.75
N LEU A 44 17.78 -3.29 18.17
CA LEU A 44 16.71 -4.13 18.68
C LEU A 44 17.07 -4.76 20.04
N ARG A 45 18.33 -5.16 20.23
CA ARG A 45 18.80 -5.77 21.49
C ARG A 45 19.12 -4.75 22.59
N ALA A 46 19.33 -3.48 22.24
CA ALA A 46 19.64 -2.43 23.21
C ALA A 46 18.44 -1.99 24.06
N ASP A 47 17.20 -2.30 23.66
CA ASP A 47 15.99 -2.01 24.44
C ASP A 47 15.34 -3.30 24.92
N ALA A 48 15.43 -3.57 26.23
CA ALA A 48 14.88 -4.78 26.86
C ALA A 48 13.38 -4.98 26.58
N ARG A 49 12.63 -3.90 26.28
CA ARG A 49 11.20 -3.96 25.97
C ARG A 49 10.91 -4.62 24.61
N LEU A 50 11.90 -4.71 23.72
CA LEU A 50 11.78 -5.36 22.41
C LEU A 50 12.11 -6.85 22.45
N LEU A 51 12.92 -7.28 23.42
CA LEU A 51 13.43 -8.66 23.52
C LEU A 51 12.34 -9.75 23.51
N PRO A 52 11.17 -9.59 24.17
CA PRO A 52 10.13 -10.62 24.15
C PRO A 52 9.65 -11.03 22.76
N VAL A 53 9.76 -10.14 21.77
CA VAL A 53 9.44 -10.42 20.36
C VAL A 53 10.70 -10.72 19.56
N VAL A 54 11.79 -9.98 19.77
CA VAL A 54 13.06 -10.14 18.99
C VAL A 54 13.67 -11.53 19.19
N GLU A 55 13.68 -12.05 20.42
CA GLU A 55 14.21 -13.39 20.73
C GLU A 55 13.35 -14.51 20.15
N ARG A 56 12.08 -14.21 19.84
CA ARG A 56 11.11 -15.12 19.24
C ARG A 56 10.68 -14.63 17.86
N ALA A 57 11.58 -13.93 17.16
CA ALA A 57 11.24 -13.25 15.91
C ALA A 57 10.74 -14.19 14.81
N GLN A 58 11.12 -15.48 14.85
CA GLN A 58 10.55 -16.48 13.95
C GLN A 58 9.10 -16.83 14.30
N GLU A 59 8.75 -16.97 15.58
CA GLU A 59 7.37 -17.20 16.05
C GLU A 59 6.46 -16.04 15.63
N TYR A 60 6.95 -14.81 15.81
CA TYR A 60 6.23 -13.60 15.48
C TYR A 60 6.36 -13.17 14.01
N GLU A 61 7.04 -13.96 13.17
CA GLU A 61 7.24 -13.64 11.75
C GLU A 61 7.75 -12.21 11.51
N LEU A 62 8.55 -11.71 12.45
CA LEU A 62 8.97 -10.34 12.49
C LEU A 62 9.84 -10.03 11.27
N GLN A 63 9.49 -8.99 10.54
CA GLN A 63 10.37 -8.38 9.53
C GLN A 63 10.43 -6.88 9.76
N ILE A 64 11.62 -6.28 9.65
CA ILE A 64 11.83 -4.85 9.85
C ILE A 64 12.73 -4.30 8.75
N ILE A 65 12.38 -3.11 8.25
CA ILE A 65 13.22 -2.27 7.41
C ILE A 65 13.37 -0.93 8.12
N TYR A 66 14.58 -0.60 8.54
CA TYR A 66 14.96 0.72 9.03
C TYR A 66 15.80 1.41 7.96
N THR A 67 15.40 2.60 7.54
CA THR A 67 16.10 3.37 6.52
C THR A 67 16.63 4.66 7.11
N GLN A 68 17.95 4.77 7.19
CA GLN A 68 18.60 6.05 7.44
C GLN A 68 18.42 6.95 6.23
N ILE A 69 18.07 8.20 6.49
CA ILE A 69 18.08 9.25 5.47
C ILE A 69 19.24 10.19 5.79
N ASN A 70 20.08 10.43 4.79
CA ASN A 70 21.17 11.38 4.85
C ASN A 70 20.97 12.41 3.74
N ARG A 71 21.25 13.68 4.00
CA ARG A 71 21.17 14.73 2.99
C ARG A 71 22.56 15.25 2.61
N ASP A 72 22.71 15.61 1.35
CA ASP A 72 23.88 16.33 0.88
C ASP A 72 23.75 17.86 1.09
N ALA A 73 24.76 18.62 0.63
CA ALA A 73 24.77 20.08 0.75
C ALA A 73 23.60 20.76 0.00
N GLN A 74 23.01 20.10 -1.01
CA GLN A 74 21.84 20.56 -1.76
C GLN A 74 20.53 19.99 -1.19
N GLN A 75 20.57 19.39 0.01
CA GLN A 75 19.44 18.78 0.69
C GLN A 75 18.81 17.59 -0.06
N ARG A 76 19.54 16.98 -1.00
CA ARG A 76 19.07 15.78 -1.70
C ARG A 76 19.23 14.56 -0.79
N PRO A 77 18.17 13.74 -0.59
CA PRO A 77 18.24 12.60 0.30
C PRO A 77 18.94 11.40 -0.35
N THR A 78 19.67 10.66 0.46
CA THR A 78 20.22 9.33 0.19
C THR A 78 19.71 8.37 1.26
N PHE A 79 19.44 7.13 0.86
CA PHE A 79 18.74 6.15 1.70
C PHE A 79 19.67 4.97 1.96
N VAL A 80 19.90 4.65 3.22
CA VAL A 80 20.68 3.47 3.63
C VAL A 80 19.76 2.54 4.41
N GLU A 81 19.47 1.38 3.83
CA GLU A 81 18.54 0.40 4.39
C GLU A 81 19.27 -0.61 5.30
N HIS A 82 18.68 -0.86 6.45
CA HIS A 82 19.06 -1.87 7.43
C HIS A 82 17.86 -2.81 7.63
N THR A 83 18.06 -4.09 7.33
CA THR A 83 16.98 -5.09 7.34
C THR A 83 17.14 -6.07 8.48
N TYR A 84 16.03 -6.60 8.99
CA TYR A 84 16.01 -7.69 9.96
C TYR A 84 14.93 -8.70 9.55
N ARG A 85 15.35 -9.93 9.28
CA ARG A 85 14.55 -11.07 8.82
C ARG A 85 13.65 -10.78 7.61
N LEU A 86 14.11 -9.89 6.74
CA LEU A 86 13.32 -9.48 5.58
C LEU A 86 13.18 -10.63 4.60
N ASP A 87 11.94 -11.01 4.29
CA ASP A 87 11.65 -12.12 3.40
C ASP A 87 10.35 -11.88 2.62
N ALA A 88 10.50 -11.49 1.35
CA ALA A 88 9.37 -11.35 0.44
C ALA A 88 8.70 -12.70 0.11
N GLY A 89 9.41 -13.83 0.28
CA GLY A 89 8.86 -15.17 0.11
C GLY A 89 7.95 -15.61 1.27
N GLN A 90 8.04 -14.94 2.42
CA GLN A 90 7.16 -15.19 3.56
C GLN A 90 5.90 -14.34 3.44
N TYR A 91 4.78 -14.99 3.15
CA TYR A 91 3.49 -14.32 3.09
C TYR A 91 3.13 -13.68 4.45
N PHE A 92 2.66 -12.44 4.39
CA PHE A 92 1.80 -11.85 5.42
C PHE A 92 0.56 -11.27 4.77
N ASN A 93 -0.54 -11.17 5.52
CA ASN A 93 -1.74 -10.49 5.04
C ASN A 93 -1.50 -8.97 5.03
N PRO A 94 -1.46 -8.30 3.86
CA PRO A 94 -1.13 -6.88 3.80
C PRO A 94 -2.23 -5.99 4.38
N ALA A 95 -3.41 -6.54 4.67
CA ALA A 95 -4.53 -5.83 5.27
C ALA A 95 -4.72 -4.46 4.59
N SER A 96 -4.72 -3.39 5.37
CA SER A 96 -4.95 -2.03 4.89
C SER A 96 -3.74 -1.35 4.22
N LEU A 97 -2.57 -2.00 4.14
CA LEU A 97 -1.42 -1.45 3.41
C LEU A 97 -1.74 -1.22 1.92
N VAL A 98 -2.61 -2.06 1.33
CA VAL A 98 -3.07 -1.94 -0.07
C VAL A 98 -3.77 -0.60 -0.37
N LYS A 99 -4.21 0.13 0.67
CA LYS A 99 -4.88 1.42 0.52
C LYS A 99 -3.94 2.49 -0.02
N LEU A 100 -2.65 2.48 0.34
CA LEU A 100 -1.69 3.48 -0.14
C LEU A 100 -1.54 3.48 -1.67
N PRO A 101 -1.15 2.37 -2.33
CA PRO A 101 -1.07 2.31 -3.78
C PRO A 101 -2.42 2.55 -4.45
N THR A 102 -3.53 2.10 -3.85
CA THR A 102 -4.88 2.31 -4.39
C THR A 102 -5.25 3.80 -4.43
N VAL A 103 -4.95 4.58 -3.38
CA VAL A 103 -5.17 6.03 -3.39
C VAL A 103 -4.29 6.71 -4.44
N ALA A 104 -2.99 6.40 -4.45
CA ALA A 104 -2.04 7.01 -5.38
C ALA A 104 -2.46 6.76 -6.84
N LEU A 105 -2.80 5.52 -7.19
CA LEU A 105 -3.25 5.19 -8.54
C LEU A 105 -4.60 5.81 -8.89
N ALA A 106 -5.51 6.00 -7.93
CA ALA A 106 -6.78 6.67 -8.20
C ALA A 106 -6.59 8.16 -8.55
N LEU A 107 -5.68 8.84 -7.83
CA LEU A 107 -5.29 10.22 -8.15
C LEU A 107 -4.54 10.29 -9.49
N GLU A 108 -3.62 9.35 -9.75
CA GLU A 108 -2.92 9.24 -11.04
C GLU A 108 -3.92 9.04 -12.18
N LYS A 109 -4.92 8.15 -12.02
CA LYS A 109 -5.95 7.93 -13.02
C LYS A 109 -6.72 9.22 -13.32
N LEU A 110 -7.12 9.99 -12.30
CA LEU A 110 -7.79 11.28 -12.52
C LEU A 110 -6.91 12.23 -13.35
N ASN A 111 -5.63 12.34 -13.02
CA ASN A 111 -4.68 13.17 -13.77
C ASN A 111 -4.56 12.72 -15.23
N ARG A 112 -4.43 11.41 -15.48
CA ARG A 112 -4.27 10.81 -16.81
C ARG A 112 -5.51 10.84 -17.69
N LEU A 113 -6.70 11.03 -17.11
CA LEU A 113 -7.93 11.18 -17.90
C LEU A 113 -7.96 12.51 -18.67
N HIS A 114 -7.21 13.52 -18.22
CA HIS A 114 -7.16 14.85 -18.84
C HIS A 114 -8.55 15.45 -19.14
N GLN A 115 -9.53 15.12 -18.29
CA GLN A 115 -10.93 15.46 -18.52
C GLN A 115 -11.26 16.82 -17.86
N PRO A 116 -11.66 17.84 -18.63
CA PRO A 116 -12.07 19.13 -18.07
C PRO A 116 -13.22 18.97 -17.05
N GLY A 117 -13.15 19.69 -15.92
CA GLY A 117 -14.16 19.63 -14.86
C GLY A 117 -14.10 18.38 -13.97
N LEU A 118 -13.23 17.41 -14.29
CA LEU A 118 -12.98 16.24 -13.45
C LEU A 118 -11.80 16.52 -12.52
N THR A 119 -12.06 16.48 -11.21
CA THR A 119 -11.05 16.67 -10.16
C THR A 119 -11.26 15.67 -9.04
N ARG A 120 -10.33 15.59 -8.08
CA ARG A 120 -10.54 14.79 -6.87
C ARG A 120 -11.73 15.24 -6.01
N ARG A 121 -12.28 16.44 -6.27
CA ARG A 121 -13.46 17.01 -5.61
C ARG A 121 -14.76 16.79 -6.38
N SER A 122 -14.71 16.23 -7.58
CA SER A 122 -15.90 15.92 -8.37
C SER A 122 -16.76 14.85 -7.67
N PRO A 123 -18.07 15.09 -7.46
CA PRO A 123 -18.99 14.07 -6.95
C PRO A 123 -18.95 12.82 -7.82
N MET A 124 -18.84 11.66 -7.17
CA MET A 124 -18.73 10.34 -7.77
C MET A 124 -19.92 9.49 -7.31
N SER A 125 -20.59 8.86 -8.26
CA SER A 125 -21.56 7.79 -8.00
C SER A 125 -21.02 6.44 -8.44
N THR A 126 -21.54 5.38 -7.85
CA THR A 126 -21.17 4.00 -8.15
C THR A 126 -22.44 3.20 -8.35
N GLY A 127 -22.64 2.63 -9.54
CA GLY A 127 -23.77 1.75 -9.83
C GLY A 127 -23.49 0.31 -9.43
N THR A 128 -24.28 -0.63 -9.97
CA THR A 128 -24.02 -2.07 -9.85
C THR A 128 -24.22 -2.74 -11.20
N ALA A 129 -23.43 -3.77 -11.49
CA ALA A 129 -23.49 -4.56 -12.71
C ALA A 129 -23.20 -6.05 -12.48
N PHE A 130 -22.80 -6.44 -11.27
CA PHE A 130 -22.52 -7.83 -10.91
C PHE A 130 -22.84 -8.11 -9.44
N ARG A 131 -22.88 -9.39 -9.05
CA ARG A 131 -23.15 -9.81 -7.65
C ARG A 131 -22.12 -9.22 -6.69
N CYS A 132 -22.47 -9.15 -5.40
CA CYS A 132 -21.72 -8.55 -4.28
C CYS A 132 -21.47 -7.03 -4.36
N GLN A 133 -21.76 -6.39 -5.50
CA GLN A 133 -21.61 -4.95 -5.66
C GLN A 133 -22.74 -4.18 -4.96
N THR A 134 -22.39 -3.04 -4.38
CA THR A 134 -23.34 -2.12 -3.72
C THR A 134 -23.32 -0.77 -4.41
N PRO A 135 -24.49 -0.14 -4.66
CA PRO A 135 -24.53 1.18 -5.26
C PRO A 135 -24.21 2.27 -4.22
N VAL A 136 -23.67 3.40 -4.67
CA VAL A 136 -23.49 4.61 -3.88
C VAL A 136 -23.95 5.81 -4.73
N PRO A 137 -24.99 6.54 -4.29
CA PRO A 137 -25.52 7.65 -5.06
C PRO A 137 -24.65 8.90 -4.94
N TYR A 138 -24.97 9.91 -5.74
CA TYR A 138 -24.54 11.27 -5.45
C TYR A 138 -25.10 11.74 -4.11
N ILE A 139 -24.31 12.55 -3.40
CA ILE A 139 -24.74 13.21 -2.19
C ILE A 139 -24.80 14.70 -2.49
N ALA A 140 -26.01 15.27 -2.40
CA ALA A 140 -26.25 16.70 -2.51
C ALA A 140 -26.22 17.32 -1.11
N THR A 141 -25.08 17.87 -0.72
CA THR A 141 -24.90 18.52 0.58
C THR A 141 -23.89 19.66 0.48
N ALA A 142 -24.10 20.71 1.28
CA ALA A 142 -23.16 21.82 1.39
C ALA A 142 -21.88 21.41 2.16
N ASP A 143 -21.95 20.34 2.96
CA ASP A 143 -20.79 19.82 3.68
C ASP A 143 -19.90 19.00 2.72
N SER A 144 -18.86 19.66 2.18
CA SER A 144 -17.97 19.05 1.21
C SER A 144 -17.31 17.76 1.71
N ASP A 145 -17.19 17.55 3.03
CA ASP A 145 -16.59 16.33 3.60
C ASP A 145 -17.50 15.11 3.48
N ARG A 146 -18.81 15.32 3.30
CA ARG A 146 -19.82 14.27 3.18
C ARG A 146 -20.11 13.87 1.74
N VAL A 147 -19.56 14.59 0.77
CA VAL A 147 -19.72 14.26 -0.65
C VAL A 147 -18.87 13.02 -1.00
N ASN A 148 -19.44 12.11 -1.78
CA ASN A 148 -18.68 10.99 -2.34
C ASN A 148 -17.74 11.52 -3.43
N THR A 149 -16.44 11.58 -3.16
CA THR A 149 -15.42 12.05 -4.09
C THR A 149 -14.17 11.19 -3.93
N VAL A 150 -13.31 11.11 -4.96
CA VAL A 150 -12.03 10.40 -4.84
C VAL A 150 -11.19 10.98 -3.70
N GLY A 151 -11.20 12.32 -3.54
CA GLY A 151 -10.51 13.01 -2.46
C GLY A 151 -11.02 12.60 -1.07
N ASN A 152 -12.34 12.58 -0.85
CA ASN A 152 -12.89 12.16 0.45
C ASN A 152 -12.68 10.67 0.71
N TYR A 153 -12.78 9.80 -0.30
CA TYR A 153 -12.40 8.40 -0.13
C TYR A 153 -10.93 8.25 0.28
N ALA A 154 -10.03 9.01 -0.36
CA ALA A 154 -8.62 9.04 0.02
C ALA A 154 -8.42 9.52 1.47
N LYS A 155 -9.04 10.63 1.90
CA LYS A 155 -9.00 11.10 3.30
C LYS A 155 -9.44 10.01 4.26
N ARG A 156 -10.58 9.36 3.99
CA ARG A 156 -11.14 8.29 4.85
C ARG A 156 -10.20 7.08 4.96
N MET A 157 -9.53 6.71 3.86
CA MET A 157 -8.53 5.64 3.85
C MET A 157 -7.26 6.03 4.62
N LEU A 158 -6.76 7.25 4.42
CA LEU A 158 -5.50 7.72 5.01
C LEU A 158 -5.63 8.06 6.50
N LEU A 159 -6.78 8.56 6.96
CA LEU A 159 -6.98 8.98 8.36
C LEU A 159 -7.47 7.85 9.28
N VAL A 160 -8.44 7.04 8.83
CA VAL A 160 -9.08 6.02 9.69
C VAL A 160 -9.19 4.64 9.04
N SER A 161 -8.54 4.43 7.89
CA SER A 161 -8.48 3.13 7.22
C SER A 161 -9.86 2.61 6.81
N ASP A 162 -10.72 3.48 6.28
CA ASP A 162 -12.07 3.12 5.87
C ASP A 162 -12.08 2.09 4.72
N ASN A 163 -12.77 0.96 4.95
CA ASN A 163 -12.86 -0.15 4.01
C ASN A 163 -13.83 0.12 2.85
N LEU A 164 -14.91 0.87 3.09
CA LEU A 164 -15.87 1.22 2.04
C LEU A 164 -15.22 2.17 1.03
N ALA A 165 -14.50 3.18 1.52
CA ALA A 165 -13.72 4.09 0.69
C ALA A 165 -12.70 3.35 -0.18
N TYR A 166 -11.97 2.39 0.40
CA TYR A 166 -11.07 1.51 -0.36
C TYR A 166 -11.80 0.76 -1.48
N ASN A 167 -12.96 0.17 -1.18
CA ASN A 167 -13.73 -0.57 -2.19
C ASN A 167 -14.12 0.33 -3.36
N ARG A 168 -14.52 1.59 -3.10
CA ARG A 168 -14.89 2.56 -4.15
C ARG A 168 -13.71 2.94 -5.05
N LEU A 169 -12.51 3.15 -4.48
CA LEU A 169 -11.33 3.45 -5.29
C LEU A 169 -10.81 2.22 -6.05
N TYR A 170 -10.91 1.03 -5.47
CA TYR A 170 -10.64 -0.23 -6.17
C TYR A 170 -11.56 -0.41 -7.38
N GLU A 171 -12.85 -0.11 -7.22
CA GLU A 171 -13.84 -0.18 -8.31
C GLU A 171 -13.60 0.87 -9.39
N PHE A 172 -13.21 2.08 -9.00
CA PHE A 172 -12.80 3.11 -9.93
C PHE A 172 -11.59 2.69 -10.77
N LEU A 173 -10.58 2.10 -10.16
CA LEU A 173 -9.38 1.66 -10.88
C LEU A 173 -9.64 0.47 -11.78
N GLY A 174 -10.42 -0.52 -11.33
CA GLY A 174 -10.47 -1.82 -11.97
C GLY A 174 -9.34 -2.73 -11.48
N GLN A 175 -9.61 -4.03 -11.29
CA GLN A 175 -8.60 -4.97 -10.78
C GLN A 175 -7.37 -5.07 -11.71
N ARG A 176 -7.60 -5.21 -13.02
CA ARG A 176 -6.51 -5.37 -14.00
C ARG A 176 -5.66 -4.10 -14.14
N PRO A 177 -6.23 -2.92 -14.45
CA PRO A 177 -5.44 -1.70 -14.60
C PRO A 177 -4.64 -1.34 -13.34
N LEU A 178 -5.20 -1.58 -12.15
CA LEU A 178 -4.50 -1.36 -10.89
C LEU A 178 -3.20 -2.18 -10.82
N ASN A 179 -3.28 -3.50 -11.05
CA ASN A 179 -2.12 -4.39 -10.92
C ASN A 179 -1.13 -4.25 -12.09
N GLU A 180 -1.61 -4.04 -13.32
CA GLU A 180 -0.74 -3.76 -14.47
C GLU A 180 0.07 -2.48 -14.22
N ARG A 181 -0.58 -1.43 -13.68
CA ARG A 181 0.13 -0.20 -13.37
C ARG A 181 1.16 -0.36 -12.25
N LEU A 182 0.89 -1.19 -11.24
CA LEU A 182 1.90 -1.54 -10.24
C LEU A 182 3.08 -2.29 -10.85
N ALA A 183 2.85 -3.20 -11.79
CA ALA A 183 3.91 -3.90 -12.51
C ALA A 183 4.79 -2.93 -13.32
N GLU A 184 4.18 -1.98 -14.04
CA GLU A 184 4.89 -0.92 -14.77
C GLU A 184 5.75 -0.04 -13.85
N LEU A 185 5.29 0.21 -12.62
CA LEU A 185 6.01 0.96 -11.60
C LEU A 185 7.16 0.15 -10.95
N GLY A 186 7.39 -1.09 -11.36
CA GLY A 186 8.45 -1.96 -10.84
C GLY A 186 8.01 -2.93 -9.75
N TYR A 187 6.70 -3.17 -9.60
CA TYR A 187 6.14 -4.07 -8.58
C TYR A 187 5.35 -5.26 -9.19
N PRO A 188 5.94 -6.04 -10.11
CA PRO A 188 5.22 -7.04 -10.91
C PRO A 188 4.65 -8.20 -10.09
N GLU A 189 5.24 -8.50 -8.93
CA GLU A 189 4.79 -9.60 -8.07
C GLU A 189 3.69 -9.16 -7.07
N THR A 190 3.41 -7.86 -6.96
CA THR A 190 2.34 -7.36 -6.10
C THR A 190 0.97 -7.68 -6.69
N ARG A 191 0.02 -7.93 -5.79
CA ARG A 191 -1.37 -8.24 -6.17
C ARG A 191 -2.35 -7.63 -5.19
N ILE A 192 -3.16 -6.71 -5.71
CA ILE A 192 -4.32 -6.13 -5.04
C ILE A 192 -5.54 -6.59 -5.84
N VAL A 193 -6.11 -7.71 -5.42
CA VAL A 193 -7.10 -8.49 -6.17
C VAL A 193 -8.42 -8.64 -5.43
N ARG A 194 -8.54 -8.10 -4.21
CA ARG A 194 -9.76 -8.20 -3.40
C ARG A 194 -10.18 -6.86 -2.81
N ARG A 195 -11.51 -6.67 -2.79
CA ARG A 195 -12.21 -5.70 -1.95
C ARG A 195 -12.30 -6.17 -0.50
N PHE A 196 -12.50 -5.23 0.41
CA PHE A 196 -12.95 -5.51 1.78
C PHE A 196 -14.47 -5.57 1.81
N ALA A 197 -15.02 -6.55 1.10
CA ALA A 197 -16.44 -6.81 0.94
C ALA A 197 -16.65 -8.34 0.83
N PRO A 198 -17.84 -8.88 1.13
CA PRO A 198 -18.15 -10.30 1.00
C PRO A 198 -18.30 -10.71 -0.48
N CYS A 199 -17.22 -10.55 -1.25
CA CYS A 199 -17.12 -10.90 -2.66
C CYS A 199 -16.22 -12.13 -2.81
N ASP A 200 -16.67 -13.12 -3.58
CA ASP A 200 -15.83 -14.23 -3.99
C ASP A 200 -14.73 -13.80 -4.99
N THR A 201 -13.75 -14.67 -5.25
CA THR A 201 -12.61 -14.38 -6.13
C THR A 201 -13.05 -13.96 -7.53
N ALA A 202 -14.10 -14.58 -8.09
CA ALA A 202 -14.59 -14.23 -9.41
C ALA A 202 -15.28 -12.86 -9.42
N ALA A 203 -16.10 -12.56 -8.41
CA ALA A 203 -16.80 -11.30 -8.27
C ALA A 203 -15.85 -10.12 -8.05
N ASN A 204 -14.70 -10.32 -7.38
CA ASN A 204 -13.67 -9.29 -7.24
C ASN A 204 -13.04 -8.82 -8.56
N ARG A 205 -13.21 -9.57 -9.66
CA ARG A 205 -12.77 -9.17 -11.01
C ARG A 205 -13.73 -8.19 -11.69
N TYR A 206 -14.97 -8.10 -11.22
CA TYR A 206 -16.00 -7.22 -11.78
C TYR A 206 -16.07 -5.92 -10.99
N THR A 207 -15.82 -4.80 -11.65
CA THR A 207 -15.93 -3.46 -11.08
C THR A 207 -17.13 -2.71 -11.62
N ASN A 208 -17.61 -1.78 -10.81
CA ASN A 208 -18.90 -1.11 -10.96
C ASN A 208 -18.85 -0.06 -12.09
N PRO A 209 -20.00 0.26 -12.72
CA PRO A 209 -20.09 1.47 -13.53
C PRO A 209 -20.00 2.71 -12.61
N ILE A 210 -19.34 3.76 -13.08
CA ILE A 210 -19.06 4.96 -12.30
C ILE A 210 -19.34 6.20 -13.15
N GLU A 211 -19.93 7.21 -12.52
CA GLU A 211 -20.19 8.51 -13.12
C GLU A 211 -19.67 9.60 -12.17
N PHE A 212 -19.06 10.63 -12.76
CA PHE A 212 -18.63 11.83 -12.07
C PHE A 212 -19.40 13.04 -12.60
N ARG A 213 -19.64 14.00 -11.71
CA ARG A 213 -20.20 15.30 -12.07
C ARG A 213 -19.19 16.41 -11.88
N ASP A 214 -19.25 17.41 -12.73
CA ASP A 214 -18.52 18.65 -12.54
C ASP A 214 -19.04 19.32 -11.25
N PRO A 215 -18.14 19.67 -10.30
CA PRO A 215 -18.55 20.20 -9.01
C PRO A 215 -19.15 21.61 -9.09
N SER A 216 -18.89 22.37 -10.17
CA SER A 216 -19.39 23.73 -10.37
C SER A 216 -20.74 23.77 -11.09
N THR A 217 -20.97 22.87 -12.05
CA THR A 217 -22.18 22.87 -12.89
C THR A 217 -23.16 21.73 -12.59
N GLY A 218 -22.71 20.66 -11.93
CA GLY A 218 -23.51 19.46 -11.69
C GLY A 218 -23.73 18.57 -12.92
N GLN A 219 -23.21 18.96 -14.09
CA GLN A 219 -23.27 18.17 -15.33
C GLN A 219 -22.33 16.97 -15.27
N VAL A 220 -22.62 15.92 -16.04
CA VAL A 220 -21.74 14.76 -16.14
C VAL A 220 -20.41 15.19 -16.75
N SER A 221 -19.31 14.99 -16.02
CA SER A 221 -17.95 15.31 -16.49
C SER A 221 -17.20 14.07 -16.97
N TYR A 222 -17.53 12.89 -16.44
CA TYR A 222 -16.91 11.62 -16.83
C TYR A 222 -17.82 10.44 -16.51
N GLN A 223 -17.78 9.41 -17.38
CA GLN A 223 -18.43 8.13 -17.16
C GLN A 223 -17.48 6.99 -17.52
N GLN A 224 -17.54 5.90 -16.76
CA GLN A 224 -16.97 4.63 -17.16
C GLN A 224 -17.99 3.50 -16.99
N PRO A 225 -18.06 2.56 -17.94
CA PRO A 225 -18.92 1.39 -17.80
C PRO A 225 -18.36 0.45 -16.72
N ALA A 226 -19.15 -0.55 -16.35
CA ALA A 226 -18.66 -1.68 -15.60
C ALA A 226 -17.54 -2.39 -16.39
N ALA A 227 -16.56 -2.93 -15.67
CA ALA A 227 -15.43 -3.63 -16.28
C ALA A 227 -15.20 -4.99 -15.62
N VAL A 228 -14.60 -5.90 -16.38
CA VAL A 228 -14.19 -7.22 -15.88
C VAL A 228 -12.73 -7.46 -16.21
N ASN A 229 -11.98 -8.00 -15.26
CA ASN A 229 -10.69 -8.61 -15.57
C ASN A 229 -10.90 -10.07 -16.06
N PRO A 230 -10.67 -10.38 -17.35
CA PRO A 230 -10.88 -11.73 -17.86
C PRO A 230 -9.79 -12.71 -17.41
N ARG A 231 -8.62 -12.22 -16.97
CA ARG A 231 -7.44 -13.04 -16.62
C ARG A 231 -7.19 -13.00 -15.10
N PRO A 232 -7.34 -14.10 -14.37
CA PRO A 232 -7.03 -14.12 -12.94
C PRO A 232 -5.54 -13.85 -12.69
N PHE A 233 -5.22 -13.38 -11.49
CA PHE A 233 -3.85 -13.19 -11.02
C PHE A 233 -3.47 -14.34 -10.07
N ASP A 234 -2.49 -15.16 -10.46
CA ASP A 234 -2.04 -16.32 -9.67
C ASP A 234 -1.02 -15.94 -8.60
N SER A 235 -1.17 -16.41 -7.36
CA SER A 235 -0.24 -16.10 -6.26
C SER A 235 1.23 -16.34 -6.66
N PRO A 236 2.14 -15.38 -6.37
CA PRO A 236 3.53 -15.50 -6.78
C PRO A 236 4.30 -16.49 -5.87
N LEU A 237 3.70 -16.83 -4.72
CA LEU A 237 4.20 -17.75 -3.71
C LEU A 237 3.54 -19.13 -3.83
N GLY A 238 2.71 -19.34 -4.87
CA GLY A 238 1.88 -20.54 -4.97
C GLY A 238 0.84 -20.61 -3.86
N ARG A 239 0.62 -21.81 -3.32
CA ARG A 239 -0.40 -22.06 -2.29
C ARG A 239 0.03 -21.46 -0.95
N ILE A 240 -0.85 -20.67 -0.34
CA ILE A 240 -0.60 -20.01 0.94
C ILE A 240 -1.67 -20.43 1.92
N SER A 241 -1.29 -21.01 3.06
CA SER A 241 -2.21 -21.42 4.11
C SER A 241 -1.69 -21.06 5.49
N LYS A 242 -2.57 -20.70 6.43
CA LYS A 242 -2.18 -20.22 7.76
C LYS A 242 -3.08 -20.73 8.88
N GLY A 243 -2.50 -20.86 10.08
CA GLY A 243 -3.21 -21.29 11.28
C GLY A 243 -3.49 -22.80 11.29
N ARG A 244 -3.98 -23.30 12.42
CA ARG A 244 -4.43 -24.69 12.59
C ARG A 244 -5.93 -24.86 12.39
N ALA A 245 -6.69 -23.78 12.51
CA ALA A 245 -8.14 -23.73 12.34
C ALA A 245 -8.55 -22.33 11.87
N HIS A 246 -9.80 -22.17 11.45
CA HIS A 246 -10.35 -20.86 11.11
C HIS A 246 -11.85 -20.77 11.39
N GLN A 247 -12.33 -19.57 11.66
CA GLN A 247 -13.76 -19.31 11.82
C GLN A 247 -14.42 -19.02 10.47
N ALA A 248 -15.48 -19.77 10.16
CA ALA A 248 -16.33 -19.56 9.00
C ALA A 248 -17.80 -19.77 9.39
N GLY A 249 -18.69 -18.85 9.00
CA GLY A 249 -20.12 -18.94 9.32
C GLY A 249 -20.41 -19.02 10.83
N GLY A 250 -19.57 -18.38 11.67
CA GLY A 250 -19.69 -18.43 13.13
C GLY A 250 -19.23 -19.73 13.79
N ARG A 251 -18.61 -20.66 13.05
CA ARG A 251 -18.09 -21.93 13.57
C ARG A 251 -16.59 -22.04 13.35
N ILE A 252 -15.90 -22.72 14.26
CA ILE A 252 -14.49 -23.09 14.09
C ILE A 252 -14.41 -24.32 13.19
N VAL A 253 -13.74 -24.17 12.06
CA VAL A 253 -13.45 -25.20 11.07
C VAL A 253 -12.01 -25.69 11.28
N PRO A 254 -11.79 -27.01 11.49
CA PRO A 254 -10.45 -27.58 11.55
C PRO A 254 -9.70 -27.38 10.22
N GLY A 255 -8.42 -27.04 10.30
CA GLY A 255 -7.55 -26.86 9.13
C GLY A 255 -7.19 -25.39 8.85
N PRO A 256 -6.08 -25.17 8.14
CA PRO A 256 -5.56 -23.83 7.90
C PRO A 256 -6.50 -23.02 7.00
N TYR A 257 -6.53 -21.70 7.20
CA TYR A 257 -7.19 -20.76 6.29
C TYR A 257 -6.38 -20.62 5.01
N ASP A 258 -7.05 -20.63 3.85
CA ASP A 258 -6.44 -20.48 2.53
C ASP A 258 -6.33 -18.99 2.13
N PHE A 259 -5.09 -18.50 2.04
CA PHE A 259 -4.76 -17.15 1.58
C PHE A 259 -4.31 -17.09 0.12
N THR A 260 -4.32 -18.20 -0.62
CA THR A 260 -3.79 -18.28 -2.00
C THR A 260 -4.39 -17.25 -2.94
N THR A 261 -5.67 -16.90 -2.76
CA THR A 261 -6.35 -15.90 -3.62
C THR A 261 -6.44 -14.51 -2.98
N ALA A 262 -5.74 -14.27 -1.86
CA ALA A 262 -5.72 -13.00 -1.15
C ALA A 262 -4.79 -11.96 -1.82
N ASN A 263 -4.85 -10.72 -1.33
CA ASN A 263 -3.89 -9.70 -1.70
C ASN A 263 -2.48 -10.10 -1.21
N TYR A 264 -1.45 -9.76 -1.97
CA TYR A 264 -0.05 -9.93 -1.58
C TYR A 264 0.72 -8.66 -1.94
N LEU A 265 1.34 -8.08 -0.93
CA LEU A 265 2.09 -6.84 -1.01
C LEU A 265 3.23 -6.94 0.01
N PRO A 266 4.41 -7.41 -0.40
CA PRO A 266 5.52 -7.68 0.51
C PRO A 266 6.07 -6.38 1.10
N LEU A 267 6.69 -6.46 2.28
CA LEU A 267 7.14 -5.29 3.05
C LEU A 267 8.06 -4.37 2.23
N PRO A 268 9.05 -4.87 1.46
CA PRO A 268 9.89 -4.00 0.61
C PRO A 268 9.09 -3.21 -0.43
N ALA A 269 8.07 -3.82 -1.04
CA ALA A 269 7.29 -3.18 -2.08
C ALA A 269 6.51 -1.99 -1.53
N ILE A 270 5.81 -2.16 -0.41
CA ILE A 270 5.06 -1.06 0.21
C ILE A 270 5.97 0.01 0.81
N THR A 271 7.14 -0.35 1.36
CA THR A 271 8.16 0.60 1.82
C THR A 271 8.66 1.46 0.66
N ASN A 272 8.96 0.84 -0.48
CA ASN A 272 9.40 1.54 -1.69
C ASN A 272 8.30 2.42 -2.29
N MET A 273 7.03 1.97 -2.28
CA MET A 273 5.89 2.78 -2.73
C MET A 273 5.73 4.03 -1.86
N LEU A 274 5.82 3.91 -0.53
CA LEU A 274 5.77 5.08 0.36
C LEU A 274 6.94 6.03 0.07
N ARG A 275 8.16 5.51 -0.10
CA ARG A 275 9.34 6.31 -0.47
C ARG A 275 9.12 7.06 -1.78
N ALA A 276 8.63 6.38 -2.82
CA ALA A 276 8.38 7.00 -4.13
C ALA A 276 7.32 8.12 -4.08
N LEU A 277 6.34 8.02 -3.17
CA LEU A 277 5.32 9.06 -2.98
C LEU A 277 5.85 10.28 -2.23
N LEU A 278 6.71 10.07 -1.22
CA LEU A 278 7.25 11.15 -0.40
C LEU A 278 8.49 11.81 -1.01
N PHE A 279 9.27 11.04 -1.78
CA PHE A 279 10.51 11.42 -2.42
C PHE A 279 10.52 11.02 -3.90
N PRO A 280 9.62 11.57 -4.75
CA PRO A 280 9.51 11.16 -6.14
C PRO A 280 10.81 11.37 -6.92
N GLU A 281 11.59 12.39 -6.58
CA GLU A 281 12.88 12.66 -7.22
C GLU A 281 13.98 11.65 -6.84
N ALA A 282 13.79 10.85 -5.80
CA ALA A 282 14.72 9.81 -5.38
C ALA A 282 14.56 8.49 -6.15
N VAL A 283 13.55 8.38 -7.03
CA VAL A 283 13.34 7.20 -7.88
C VAL A 283 13.39 7.57 -9.37
N PRO A 284 13.73 6.63 -10.26
CA PRO A 284 13.69 6.85 -11.71
C PRO A 284 12.30 7.31 -12.18
N ALA A 285 12.23 8.15 -13.21
CA ALA A 285 10.98 8.69 -13.72
C ALA A 285 9.93 7.62 -14.09
N SER A 286 10.37 6.46 -14.59
CA SER A 286 9.51 5.32 -14.91
C SER A 286 8.82 4.68 -13.69
N GLN A 287 9.39 4.83 -12.49
CA GLN A 287 8.88 4.31 -11.22
C GLN A 287 8.09 5.36 -10.41
N ARG A 288 7.93 6.57 -10.96
CA ARG A 288 7.16 7.65 -10.31
C ARG A 288 5.68 7.49 -10.61
N PHE A 289 4.85 7.73 -9.59
CA PHE A 289 3.43 7.95 -9.80
C PHE A 289 3.23 9.26 -10.57
N GLN A 290 2.36 9.25 -11.57
CA GLN A 290 2.07 10.42 -12.41
C GLN A 290 1.03 11.32 -11.74
N LEU A 291 1.39 11.84 -10.55
CA LEU A 291 0.55 12.73 -9.75
C LEU A 291 0.84 14.19 -10.07
N THR A 292 -0.15 15.06 -9.91
CA THR A 292 0.06 16.51 -9.96
C THR A 292 0.82 16.97 -8.70
N PRO A 293 1.49 18.14 -8.71
CA PRO A 293 2.11 18.70 -7.50
C PRO A 293 1.13 18.85 -6.32
N ASP A 294 -0.11 19.20 -6.62
CA ASP A 294 -1.19 19.37 -5.64
C ASP A 294 -1.66 18.01 -5.07
N ASP A 295 -1.70 16.95 -5.87
CA ASP A 295 -1.96 15.59 -5.38
C ASP A 295 -0.82 15.08 -4.47
N TYR A 296 0.44 15.37 -4.80
CA TYR A 296 1.57 15.07 -3.94
C TYR A 296 1.45 15.78 -2.58
N SER A 297 1.07 17.06 -2.56
CA SER A 297 0.85 17.81 -1.31
C SER A 297 -0.36 17.30 -0.53
N PHE A 298 -1.45 16.96 -1.21
CA PHE A 298 -2.62 16.31 -0.61
C PHE A 298 -2.26 15.00 0.09
N LEU A 299 -1.47 14.12 -0.55
CA LEU A 299 -1.03 12.87 0.05
C LEU A 299 -0.13 13.09 1.25
N ARG A 300 0.89 13.96 1.13
CA ARG A 300 1.79 14.29 2.25
C ARG A 300 0.99 14.75 3.46
N TYR A 301 0.09 15.71 3.27
CA TYR A 301 -0.76 16.23 4.34
C TYR A 301 -1.53 15.10 5.04
N TYR A 302 -2.35 14.34 4.31
CA TYR A 302 -3.22 13.33 4.95
C TYR A 302 -2.49 12.06 5.43
N LEU A 303 -1.26 11.81 4.98
CA LEU A 303 -0.44 10.70 5.50
C LEU A 303 0.03 10.94 6.93
N HIS A 304 0.35 12.18 7.31
CA HIS A 304 0.85 12.49 8.65
C HIS A 304 -0.20 13.04 9.62
N HIS A 305 -1.26 13.68 9.11
CA HIS A 305 -2.29 14.26 9.98
C HIS A 305 -3.05 13.20 10.78
N THR A 306 -3.45 13.62 11.98
CA THR A 306 -4.31 12.83 12.87
C THR A 306 -5.78 13.02 12.48
N PRO A 307 -6.69 12.12 12.88
CA PRO A 307 -8.13 12.31 12.67
C PRO A 307 -8.62 13.71 13.09
N HIS A 308 -8.30 14.17 14.31
CA HIS A 308 -8.73 15.50 14.78
C HIS A 308 -7.96 16.65 14.13
N GLY A 309 -6.65 16.48 13.87
CA GLY A 309 -5.80 17.50 13.25
C GLY A 309 -6.05 17.69 11.75
N SER A 310 -6.78 16.78 11.10
CA SER A 310 -6.99 16.78 9.64
C SER A 310 -7.96 17.83 9.11
N GLY A 311 -8.71 18.49 9.99
CA GLY A 311 -9.82 19.38 9.62
C GLY A 311 -11.04 18.66 9.01
N TYR A 312 -11.04 17.32 8.92
CA TYR A 312 -12.14 16.54 8.34
C TYR A 312 -13.26 16.34 9.37
N SER A 313 -14.42 16.96 9.13
CA SER A 313 -15.50 17.08 10.12
C SER A 313 -16.00 15.74 10.66
N LEU A 314 -16.01 14.71 9.80
CA LEU A 314 -16.48 13.36 10.13
C LEU A 314 -15.65 12.66 11.21
N TYR A 315 -14.44 13.15 11.49
CA TYR A 315 -13.49 12.54 12.44
C TYR A 315 -13.23 13.36 13.70
N GLN A 316 -14.04 14.39 13.95
CA GLN A 316 -14.05 15.12 15.22
C GLN A 316 -14.57 14.31 16.44
N PRO A 317 -15.47 13.31 16.32
CA PRO A 317 -15.91 12.53 17.47
C PRO A 317 -14.81 11.69 18.12
N THR A 318 -14.81 11.59 19.45
CA THR A 318 -13.79 10.93 20.30
C THR A 318 -13.53 9.44 20.03
N ARG A 319 -14.42 8.75 19.31
CA ARG A 319 -14.17 7.38 18.83
C ARG A 319 -12.99 7.30 17.85
N TYR A 320 -12.69 8.41 17.18
CA TYR A 320 -11.46 8.62 16.44
C TYR A 320 -10.48 9.33 17.38
N PHE A 321 -9.22 8.92 17.37
CA PHE A 321 -8.19 9.46 18.26
C PHE A 321 -6.89 9.63 17.50
N ASP A 322 -5.97 10.42 18.03
CA ASP A 322 -4.85 10.91 17.21
C ASP A 322 -3.87 9.83 16.78
N ALA A 323 -3.66 8.84 17.64
CA ALA A 323 -2.87 7.66 17.34
C ALA A 323 -3.63 6.57 16.55
N TYR A 324 -4.85 6.80 16.03
CA TYR A 324 -5.71 5.75 15.43
C TYR A 324 -5.02 4.88 14.38
N LYS A 325 -4.12 5.49 13.58
CA LYS A 325 -3.27 4.81 12.60
C LYS A 325 -1.78 5.01 12.85
N LYS A 326 -1.36 5.30 14.08
CA LYS A 326 0.07 5.46 14.42
C LYS A 326 0.51 4.29 15.30
N TYR A 327 1.00 3.20 14.69
CA TYR A 327 1.35 2.00 15.44
C TYR A 327 2.82 2.06 15.88
N LEU A 328 3.72 2.40 14.95
CA LEU A 328 5.09 2.76 15.32
C LEU A 328 5.06 4.03 16.17
N HIS A 329 5.87 4.05 17.23
CA HIS A 329 5.98 5.12 18.23
C HIS A 329 4.82 5.24 19.22
N TYR A 330 3.56 5.21 18.75
CA TYR A 330 2.38 5.44 19.60
C TYR A 330 1.59 4.18 19.98
N GLY A 331 1.79 3.05 19.30
CA GLY A 331 1.09 1.79 19.60
C GLY A 331 -0.44 1.89 19.54
N ARG A 332 -0.99 2.80 18.73
CA ARG A 332 -2.43 3.06 18.63
C ARG A 332 -3.10 3.39 19.98
N LYS A 333 -2.39 4.00 20.92
CA LYS A 333 -2.94 4.32 22.25
C LYS A 333 -3.87 5.54 22.20
N PRO A 334 -5.17 5.43 22.57
CA PRO A 334 -6.12 6.55 22.49
C PRO A 334 -5.77 7.76 23.36
N ALA A 335 -5.10 7.53 24.49
CA ALA A 335 -4.72 8.58 25.43
C ALA A 335 -3.50 9.41 25.00
N LEU A 336 -2.78 8.98 23.97
CA LEU A 336 -1.59 9.71 23.50
C LEU A 336 -1.99 10.76 22.45
N ALA A 337 -1.61 12.00 22.72
CA ALA A 337 -1.69 13.09 21.75
C ALA A 337 -0.47 13.09 20.82
N ALA A 338 -0.62 13.70 19.64
CA ALA A 338 0.52 13.93 18.75
C ALA A 338 1.54 14.88 19.41
N GLU A 339 2.82 14.52 19.31
CA GLU A 339 3.91 15.33 19.84
C GLU A 339 4.21 16.51 18.90
N PRO A 340 4.33 17.75 19.43
CA PRO A 340 4.78 18.87 18.63
C PRO A 340 6.14 18.57 17.97
N GLY A 341 6.23 18.81 16.66
CA GLY A 341 7.45 18.61 15.89
C GLY A 341 7.70 17.20 15.36
N LEU A 342 6.95 16.18 15.84
CA LEU A 342 7.00 14.84 15.29
C LEU A 342 5.88 14.64 14.25
N ARG A 343 6.25 14.32 13.01
CA ARG A 343 5.30 13.89 11.98
C ARG A 343 5.64 12.48 11.54
N ILE A 344 4.61 11.66 11.41
CA ILE A 344 4.72 10.26 11.01
C ILE A 344 3.82 10.06 9.79
N TYR A 345 4.40 10.01 8.60
CA TYR A 345 3.69 9.79 7.34
C TYR A 345 3.58 8.29 7.13
N ASN A 346 2.40 7.69 7.32
CA ASN A 346 2.33 6.23 7.36
C ASN A 346 1.04 5.59 6.83
N ILE A 347 1.14 4.30 6.57
CA ILE A 347 0.02 3.40 6.32
C ILE A 347 0.18 2.15 7.19
N VAL A 348 -0.93 1.66 7.74
CA VAL A 348 -0.95 0.53 8.67
C VAL A 348 -1.81 -0.61 8.15
N GLY A 349 -1.52 -1.82 8.61
CA GLY A 349 -2.33 -3.01 8.39
C GLY A 349 -2.55 -3.76 9.70
N MET A 350 -3.78 -4.19 9.95
CA MET A 350 -4.15 -5.03 11.09
C MET A 350 -5.22 -6.01 10.64
N SER A 351 -4.89 -7.29 10.52
CA SER A 351 -5.85 -8.32 10.12
C SER A 351 -5.29 -9.73 10.26
N HIS A 352 -6.16 -10.69 10.62
CA HIS A 352 -5.83 -12.12 10.65
C HIS A 352 -4.57 -12.47 11.48
N GLY A 353 -4.29 -11.73 12.56
CA GLY A 353 -3.09 -11.87 13.40
C GLY A 353 -1.91 -11.02 12.96
N TYR A 354 -1.93 -10.44 11.75
CA TYR A 354 -0.85 -9.56 11.29
C TYR A 354 -1.06 -8.12 11.74
N LEU A 355 0.02 -7.49 12.17
CA LEU A 355 0.19 -6.06 12.37
C LEU A 355 1.32 -5.57 11.48
N SER A 356 1.12 -4.41 10.86
CA SER A 356 2.13 -3.76 10.03
C SER A 356 1.99 -2.26 10.05
N ASP A 357 3.11 -1.57 9.93
CA ASP A 357 3.20 -0.12 9.80
C ASP A 357 4.41 0.22 8.94
N VAL A 358 4.22 1.10 7.96
CA VAL A 358 5.24 1.57 7.03
C VAL A 358 5.22 3.09 7.12
N ALA A 359 6.29 3.66 7.64
CA ALA A 359 6.30 5.05 8.08
C ALA A 359 7.58 5.79 7.66
N TYR A 360 7.40 7.06 7.33
CA TYR A 360 8.46 8.07 7.30
C TYR A 360 8.27 9.03 8.48
N PHE A 361 9.34 9.27 9.22
CA PHE A 361 9.38 10.13 10.39
C PHE A 361 10.13 11.41 10.07
N THR A 362 9.57 12.54 10.48
CA THR A 362 10.29 13.81 10.60
C THR A 362 10.17 14.30 12.04
N ASP A 363 11.28 14.61 12.67
CA ASP A 363 11.33 15.15 14.03
C ASP A 363 12.11 16.46 14.01
N SER A 364 11.37 17.57 14.05
CA SER A 364 11.99 18.90 14.07
C SER A 364 12.67 19.22 15.40
N THR A 365 12.30 18.54 16.48
CA THR A 365 12.90 18.74 17.81
C THR A 365 14.31 18.17 17.83
N ASN A 366 14.50 16.98 17.28
CA ASN A 366 15.80 16.32 17.20
C ASN A 366 16.51 16.52 15.84
N GLN A 367 15.94 17.36 14.97
CA GLN A 367 16.44 17.62 13.61
C GLN A 367 16.81 16.31 12.89
N SER A 368 15.87 15.37 12.87
CA SER A 368 16.07 14.03 12.34
C SER A 368 14.94 13.60 11.42
N GLU A 369 15.28 12.69 10.50
CA GLU A 369 14.31 12.01 9.67
C GLU A 369 14.80 10.59 9.35
N PHE A 370 13.87 9.67 9.19
CA PHE A 370 14.15 8.26 8.86
C PHE A 370 12.89 7.57 8.35
N MET A 371 13.04 6.40 7.73
CA MET A 371 11.90 5.51 7.49
C MET A 371 12.00 4.27 8.35
N LEU A 372 10.85 3.74 8.75
CA LEU A 372 10.75 2.51 9.52
C LEU A 372 9.52 1.75 9.09
N SER A 373 9.71 0.49 8.72
CA SER A 373 8.66 -0.42 8.28
C SER A 373 8.77 -1.70 9.08
N ALA A 374 7.66 -2.21 9.60
CA ALA A 374 7.64 -3.44 10.35
C ALA A 374 6.38 -4.26 10.06
N VAL A 375 6.51 -5.57 10.13
CA VAL A 375 5.39 -6.53 10.20
C VAL A 375 5.68 -7.54 11.31
N LEU A 376 4.63 -7.93 12.03
CA LEU A 376 4.66 -9.04 12.98
C LEU A 376 3.31 -9.76 13.03
N TYR A 377 3.34 -11.03 13.43
CA TYR A 377 2.22 -11.95 13.48
C TYR A 377 1.96 -12.40 14.91
N VAL A 378 0.79 -12.06 15.46
CA VAL A 378 0.34 -12.42 16.80
C VAL A 378 -0.95 -13.24 16.70
N ASN A 379 -0.80 -14.57 16.74
CA ASN A 379 -1.93 -15.49 16.71
C ASN A 379 -1.61 -16.76 17.51
N LYS A 380 -1.44 -16.63 18.83
CA LYS A 380 -0.98 -17.74 19.67
C LYS A 380 -1.93 -18.95 19.64
N ASN A 381 -3.24 -18.72 19.54
CA ASN A 381 -4.22 -19.79 19.49
C ASN A 381 -4.29 -20.48 18.11
N GLY A 382 -3.64 -19.93 17.09
CA GLY A 382 -3.58 -20.47 15.73
C GLY A 382 -4.92 -20.52 15.00
N VAL A 383 -5.94 -19.77 15.44
CA VAL A 383 -7.27 -19.74 14.83
C VAL A 383 -7.41 -18.45 14.03
N ILE A 384 -7.65 -18.56 12.73
CA ILE A 384 -7.85 -17.38 11.87
C ILE A 384 -9.32 -16.95 11.92
N ASN A 385 -9.59 -15.65 11.93
CA ASN A 385 -10.93 -15.02 11.90
C ASN A 385 -11.81 -15.20 13.14
N ASP A 386 -11.28 -15.68 14.26
CA ASP A 386 -12.02 -15.75 15.53
C ASP A 386 -12.04 -14.42 16.32
N GLY A 387 -11.22 -13.45 15.91
CA GLY A 387 -11.09 -12.15 16.56
C GLY A 387 -10.19 -12.14 17.80
N THR A 388 -9.53 -13.27 18.13
CA THR A 388 -8.68 -13.39 19.30
C THR A 388 -7.22 -13.35 18.89
N TYR A 389 -6.60 -12.17 19.02
CA TYR A 389 -5.19 -11.94 18.69
C TYR A 389 -4.51 -11.12 19.78
N GLU A 390 -3.21 -11.30 19.97
CA GLU A 390 -2.42 -10.54 20.96
C GLU A 390 -2.02 -9.15 20.45
N TYR A 391 -2.94 -8.46 19.75
CA TYR A 391 -2.69 -7.12 19.21
C TYR A 391 -2.36 -6.11 20.31
N ASP A 392 -3.18 -6.04 21.35
CA ASP A 392 -3.04 -5.02 22.40
C ASP A 392 -1.98 -5.39 23.45
N THR A 393 -1.70 -6.68 23.62
CA THR A 393 -0.80 -7.19 24.68
C THR A 393 0.63 -7.45 24.21
N VAL A 394 0.84 -7.71 22.91
CA VAL A 394 2.17 -7.98 22.35
C VAL A 394 2.46 -7.05 21.17
N GLY A 395 1.58 -7.05 20.17
CA GLY A 395 1.90 -6.48 18.87
C GLY A 395 2.04 -4.95 18.85
N LEU A 396 1.01 -4.23 19.29
CA LEU A 396 1.00 -2.78 19.37
C LEU A 396 2.03 -2.24 20.39
N PRO A 397 2.20 -2.84 21.58
CA PRO A 397 3.32 -2.49 22.47
C PRO A 397 4.68 -2.60 21.78
N PHE A 398 4.97 -3.71 21.10
CA PHE A 398 6.23 -3.88 20.38
C PHE A 398 6.46 -2.80 19.32
N LEU A 399 5.45 -2.50 18.50
CA LEU A 399 5.56 -1.44 17.48
C LEU A 399 5.79 -0.05 18.09
N ALA A 400 5.13 0.26 19.21
CA ALA A 400 5.35 1.51 19.93
C ALA A 400 6.83 1.64 20.33
N GLU A 401 7.35 0.60 20.98
CA GLU A 401 8.73 0.61 21.49
C GLU A 401 9.77 0.59 20.37
N LEU A 402 9.49 -0.11 19.27
CA LEU A 402 10.35 -0.13 18.10
C LEU A 402 10.50 1.28 17.52
N GLY A 403 9.39 1.99 17.32
CA GLY A 403 9.42 3.37 16.81
C GLY A 403 10.18 4.32 17.74
N GLN A 404 9.96 4.21 19.05
CA GLN A 404 10.66 5.03 20.05
C GLN A 404 12.17 4.72 20.07
N GLN A 405 12.56 3.46 19.98
CA GLN A 405 13.97 3.06 19.99
C GLN A 405 14.73 3.60 18.79
N ILE A 406 14.16 3.48 17.58
CA ILE A 406 14.79 4.03 16.37
C ILE A 406 14.83 5.56 16.42
N ARG A 407 13.76 6.22 16.92
CA ARG A 407 13.76 7.67 17.11
C ARG A 407 14.86 8.13 18.07
N ARG A 408 15.07 7.45 19.20
CA ARG A 408 16.15 7.77 20.15
C ARG A 408 17.54 7.61 19.53
N TYR A 409 17.74 6.56 18.74
CA TYR A 409 18.98 6.39 17.99
C TYR A 409 19.20 7.55 17.00
N GLU A 410 18.18 7.88 16.21
CA GLU A 410 18.26 9.00 15.26
C GLU A 410 18.48 10.34 15.97
N ALA A 411 17.96 10.57 17.16
CA ALA A 411 18.22 11.82 17.89
C ALA A 411 19.71 12.07 18.20
N THR A 412 20.54 11.02 18.23
CA THR A 412 21.96 11.11 18.57
C THR A 412 22.90 10.68 17.43
N ARG A 413 22.35 10.17 16.32
CA ARG A 413 23.12 9.67 15.18
C ARG A 413 23.88 10.83 14.50
N PRO A 414 25.21 10.71 14.31
CA PRO A 414 25.97 11.65 13.50
C PRO A 414 25.46 11.70 12.06
N ARG A 415 25.33 12.90 11.48
CA ARG A 415 24.88 13.10 10.10
C ARG A 415 25.87 13.95 9.30
N PRO A 416 26.01 13.71 7.98
CA PRO A 416 26.83 14.56 7.13
C PRO A 416 26.35 16.02 7.07
N MET A 417 25.03 16.22 7.07
CA MET A 417 24.38 17.53 7.06
C MET A 417 23.22 17.55 8.05
N ALA A 418 22.94 18.72 8.62
CA ALA A 418 21.79 18.94 9.48
C ALA A 418 20.48 18.79 8.69
N TYR A 419 19.44 18.27 9.36
CA TYR A 419 18.09 18.23 8.82
C TYR A 419 17.55 19.67 8.65
N PRO A 420 16.84 19.95 7.56
CA PRO A 420 16.32 21.28 7.28
C PRO A 420 15.39 21.78 8.40
N PRO A 421 15.46 23.07 8.79
CA PRO A 421 14.53 23.63 9.78
C PRO A 421 13.08 23.53 9.29
N ALA A 422 12.16 23.39 10.25
CA ALA A 422 10.72 23.25 9.98
C ALA A 422 10.21 24.38 9.06
N GLY A 423 9.58 24.00 7.94
CA GLY A 423 9.07 24.94 6.92
C GLY A 423 9.90 25.05 5.63
N SER A 424 11.06 24.38 5.55
CA SER A 424 11.85 24.27 4.31
C SER A 424 11.67 22.95 3.55
N SER A 425 10.92 21.99 4.13
CA SER A 425 10.43 20.83 3.40
C SER A 425 9.21 21.21 2.54
N GLN A 426 9.09 20.58 1.37
CA GLN A 426 8.14 20.85 0.28
C GLN A 426 6.77 21.39 0.77
N SER A 427 6.34 22.54 0.24
CA SER A 427 5.06 23.20 0.58
C SER A 427 3.90 22.20 0.61
N GLU A 428 3.26 22.07 1.78
CA GLU A 428 2.09 21.21 2.03
C GLU A 428 0.77 21.97 1.85
N ALA A 429 0.79 23.17 1.24
CA ALA A 429 -0.43 23.92 0.95
C ALA A 429 -1.30 23.12 -0.06
N ILE A 430 -2.42 22.59 0.43
CA ILE A 430 -3.43 21.94 -0.41
C ILE A 430 -4.27 23.04 -1.04
N ARG A 431 -4.39 23.05 -2.37
CA ARG A 431 -5.32 23.94 -3.08
C ARG A 431 -6.71 23.33 -3.20
#